data_AF-A0A842T688-F1
#
_entry.id   AF-A0A842T688-F1
#
_cell.length_a   1.000
_cell.length_b   1.000
_cell.length_c   1.000
_cell.angle_alpha   90.00
_cell.angle_beta   90.00
_cell.angle_gamma   90.00
#
_symmetry.space_group_name_H-M   'P 1'
#
loop_
_entity.id
_entity.type
_entity.pdbx_description
1 polymer ?
#
loop_
_entity_poly.entity_id
_entity_poly.type
_entity_poly.pdbx_seq_one_letter_code
_entity_poly.pdbx_strand_id
1 'polypeptide(L)'
;MSDRFTLRKNICPIKIRELFYGWPIPTTSHPLAFAIGRITKKPGIVDDKIEIREYLILTALFNHDVVDVAPATRFINDLKEKLESGYGLANL
;
A
#
# COMPACT_ATOMS: atom_id res chain seq x y z
N MET A 1 -14.56 -12.72 -30.70
CA MET A 1 -13.37 -13.37 -30.10
C MET A 1 -12.13 -12.55 -30.46
N SER A 2 -12.01 -11.35 -29.90
CA SER A 2 -10.80 -10.53 -29.85
C SER A 2 -11.23 -9.22 -29.21
N ASP A 3 -11.03 -9.07 -27.91
CA ASP A 3 -11.05 -7.75 -27.30
C ASP A 3 -9.84 -7.59 -26.38
N ARG A 4 -8.78 -7.14 -27.06
CA ARG A 4 -7.78 -6.17 -26.62
C ARG A 4 -7.81 -5.81 -25.14
N PHE A 5 -6.77 -6.27 -24.47
CA PHE A 5 -6.23 -5.83 -23.19
C PHE A 5 -6.23 -4.28 -23.11
N THR A 6 -7.33 -3.71 -22.61
CA THR A 6 -7.46 -2.26 -22.45
C THR A 6 -6.94 -1.93 -21.06
N LEU A 7 -5.65 -1.59 -20.96
CA LEU A 7 -5.10 -0.98 -19.75
C LEU A 7 -5.82 0.35 -19.51
N ARG A 8 -6.84 0.34 -18.64
CA ARG A 8 -7.51 1.57 -18.19
C ARG A 8 -6.49 2.44 -17.45
N LYS A 9 -6.31 3.66 -17.93
CA LYS A 9 -5.29 4.64 -17.53
C LYS A 9 -5.44 5.19 -16.08
N ASN A 10 -6.25 4.56 -15.23
CA ASN A 10 -6.77 5.19 -13.99
C ASN A 10 -6.43 4.42 -12.70
N ILE A 11 -5.29 3.75 -12.65
CA ILE A 11 -4.78 3.07 -11.45
C ILE A 11 -3.54 3.82 -10.97
N CYS A 12 -3.64 4.55 -9.86
CA CYS A 12 -2.48 5.13 -9.19
C CYS A 12 -2.11 4.26 -7.98
N PRO A 13 -0.89 3.71 -7.92
CA PRO A 13 -0.41 3.06 -6.71
C PRO A 13 -0.04 4.14 -5.69
N ILE A 14 -0.72 4.15 -4.55
CA ILE A 14 -0.29 4.92 -3.38
C ILE A 14 0.67 4.03 -2.59
N LYS A 15 1.95 4.42 -2.58
CA LYS A 15 3.05 3.67 -1.93
C LYS A 15 3.24 4.13 -0.49
N ILE A 16 3.22 3.18 0.46
CA ILE A 16 3.32 3.49 1.90
C ILE A 16 4.77 3.66 2.39
N ARG A 17 5.78 3.10 1.71
CA ARG A 17 7.21 3.47 1.84
C ARG A 17 8.07 2.70 0.83
N GLU A 18 9.15 3.32 0.34
CA GLU A 18 9.99 2.74 -0.72
C GLU A 18 10.73 1.46 -0.27
N LEU A 19 10.38 0.32 -0.87
CA LEU A 19 11.32 -0.63 -1.49
C LEU A 19 10.52 -1.73 -2.21
N PHE A 20 10.04 -1.47 -3.42
CA PHE A 20 9.84 -2.52 -4.41
C PHE A 20 9.72 -1.91 -5.79
N TYR A 21 10.46 -2.45 -6.75
CA TYR A 21 10.37 -2.13 -8.17
C TYR A 21 9.30 -2.99 -8.84
N GLY A 22 8.14 -3.15 -8.20
CA GLY A 22 7.02 -3.93 -8.74
C GLY A 22 5.81 -3.04 -9.01
N TRP A 23 5.20 -3.21 -10.18
CA TRP A 23 3.90 -2.64 -10.49
C TRP A 23 2.85 -3.75 -10.37
N PRO A 24 2.11 -3.85 -9.25
CA PRO A 24 1.06 -4.85 -9.15
C PRO A 24 -0.04 -4.54 -10.17
N ILE A 25 -0.30 -5.47 -11.09
CA ILE A 25 -1.33 -5.34 -12.13
C ILE A 25 -2.58 -6.01 -11.58
N PRO A 26 -3.61 -5.25 -11.18
CA PRO A 26 -4.86 -5.84 -10.72
C PRO A 26 -5.54 -6.53 -11.90
N THR A 27 -5.90 -7.79 -11.72
CA THR A 27 -6.68 -8.59 -12.69
C THR A 27 -8.18 -8.56 -12.41
N THR A 28 -8.59 -7.92 -11.31
CA THR A 28 -9.97 -7.87 -10.80
C THR A 28 -10.49 -6.44 -10.77
N SER A 29 -11.81 -6.26 -10.87
CA SER A 29 -12.49 -4.95 -10.92
C SER A 29 -12.83 -4.36 -9.54
N HIS A 30 -12.13 -4.76 -8.48
CA HIS A 30 -12.38 -4.21 -7.15
C HIS A 30 -11.90 -2.75 -7.04
N PRO A 31 -12.62 -1.88 -6.31
CA PRO A 31 -12.24 -0.47 -6.16
C PRO A 31 -10.95 -0.28 -5.35
N LEU A 32 -10.53 -1.31 -4.60
CA LEU A 32 -9.31 -1.38 -3.81
C LEU A 32 -8.68 -2.76 -3.94
N ALA A 33 -7.36 -2.81 -4.19
CA ALA A 33 -6.56 -4.02 -4.13
C ALA A 33 -5.23 -3.76 -3.40
N PHE A 34 -4.71 -4.78 -2.71
CA PHE A 34 -3.44 -4.71 -2.01
C PHE A 34 -2.44 -5.70 -2.59
N ALA A 35 -1.18 -5.27 -2.69
CA ALA A 35 -0.04 -6.14 -2.89
C ALA A 35 0.85 -6.08 -1.65
N ILE A 36 0.96 -7.20 -0.96
CA ILE A 36 1.80 -7.36 0.24
C ILE A 36 3.13 -7.95 -0.19
N GLY A 37 4.20 -7.23 0.12
CA GLY A 37 5.57 -7.64 -0.13
C GLY A 37 6.25 -8.25 1.09
N ARG A 38 7.57 -8.38 1.01
CA ARG A 38 8.39 -8.93 2.10
C ARG A 38 8.59 -7.92 3.23
N ILE A 39 8.86 -8.41 4.43
CA ILE A 39 9.39 -7.61 5.53
C ILE A 39 10.91 -7.48 5.37
N THR A 40 11.43 -6.26 5.39
CA THR A 40 12.86 -5.97 5.17
C THR A 40 13.44 -5.11 6.29
N LYS A 41 14.72 -5.35 6.65
CA LYS A 41 15.43 -4.58 7.67
C LYS A 41 16.14 -3.38 7.03
N LYS A 42 15.91 -2.17 7.55
CA LYS A 42 16.59 -0.95 7.12
C LYS A 42 16.88 -0.03 8.30
N PRO A 43 17.93 0.82 8.20
CA PRO A 43 18.10 1.90 9.15
C PRO A 43 16.92 2.89 9.06
N GLY A 44 16.41 3.32 10.20
CA GLY A 44 15.45 4.41 10.36
C GLY A 44 15.78 5.24 11.58
N ILE A 45 15.23 6.46 11.65
CA ILE A 45 15.42 7.35 12.80
C ILE A 45 14.26 7.13 13.78
N VAL A 46 14.58 6.89 15.04
CA VAL A 46 13.64 6.82 16.18
C VAL A 46 14.29 7.61 17.32
N ASP A 47 13.56 8.58 17.87
CA ASP A 47 14.04 9.42 18.98
C ASP A 47 15.47 9.96 18.76
N ASP A 48 15.69 10.54 17.57
CA ASP A 48 16.97 11.08 17.08
C ASP A 48 18.15 10.09 17.01
N LYS A 49 17.88 8.77 17.05
CA LYS A 49 18.88 7.71 16.88
C LYS A 49 18.62 6.88 15.63
N ILE A 50 19.70 6.43 14.98
CA ILE A 50 19.62 5.50 13.85
C ILE A 50 19.52 4.08 14.39
N GLU A 51 18.40 3.42 14.13
CA GLU A 51 18.13 2.05 14.55
C GLU A 51 17.71 1.18 13.35
N ILE A 52 18.07 -0.11 13.39
CA ILE A 52 17.62 -1.08 12.39
C ILE A 52 16.18 -1.47 12.70
N ARG A 53 15.25 -1.21 11.76
CA ARG A 53 13.83 -1.55 11.88
C ARG A 53 13.37 -2.48 10.77
N GLU A 54 12.35 -3.27 11.08
CA GLU A 54 11.62 -4.07 10.10
C GLU A 54 10.53 -3.24 9.43
N TYR A 55 10.47 -3.32 8.11
CA TYR A 55 9.52 -2.59 7.29
C TYR A 55 8.74 -3.56 6.42
N LEU A 56 7.41 -3.54 6.56
CA LEU A 56 6.51 -4.20 5.62
C LEU A 56 6.40 -3.37 4.35
N ILE A 57 6.63 -4.00 3.21
CA ILE A 57 6.36 -3.40 1.91
C ILE A 57 4.89 -3.66 1.57
N LEU A 58 4.10 -2.59 1.48
CA LEU A 58 2.68 -2.65 1.13
C LEU A 58 2.37 -1.65 0.02
N THR A 59 1.70 -2.11 -1.04
CA THR A 59 1.19 -1.27 -2.12
C THR A 59 -0.32 -1.36 -2.18
N ALA A 60 -1.00 -0.22 -2.16
CA ALA A 60 -2.45 -0.14 -2.35
C ALA A 60 -2.76 0.42 -3.74
N LEU A 61 -3.71 -0.20 -4.42
CA LEU A 61 -4.21 0.16 -5.74
C LEU A 61 -5.65 0.63 -5.59
N PHE A 62 -5.92 1.87 -6.01
CA PHE A 62 -7.27 2.42 -6.01
C PHE A 62 -7.77 2.59 -7.43
N ASN A 63 -9.05 2.27 -7.65
CA ASN A 63 -9.74 2.63 -8.89
C ASN A 63 -10.24 4.07 -8.78
N HIS A 64 -9.62 4.98 -9.52
CA HIS A 64 -9.99 6.40 -9.48
C HIS A 64 -11.29 6.74 -10.20
N ASP A 65 -11.89 5.80 -10.93
CA ASP A 65 -13.26 5.98 -11.44
C ASP A 65 -14.29 5.92 -10.30
N VAL A 66 -13.91 5.40 -9.13
CA VAL A 66 -14.79 5.18 -7.96
C VAL A 66 -14.29 5.89 -6.71
N VAL A 67 -12.97 5.99 -6.52
CA VAL A 67 -12.35 6.53 -5.30
C VAL A 67 -11.47 7.72 -5.60
N ASP A 68 -11.82 8.86 -5.00
CA ASP A 68 -11.02 10.07 -5.07
C ASP A 68 -9.67 9.93 -4.34
N VAL A 69 -8.70 10.75 -4.75
CA VAL A 69 -7.35 10.75 -4.17
C VAL A 69 -7.36 11.11 -2.67
N ALA A 70 -8.17 12.09 -2.25
CA ALA A 70 -8.15 12.57 -0.87
C ALA A 70 -8.67 11.52 0.16
N PRO A 71 -9.81 10.83 -0.06
CA PRO A 71 -10.22 9.70 0.77
C PRO A 71 -9.18 8.55 0.76
N ALA A 72 -8.58 8.26 -0.40
CA ALA A 72 -7.56 7.22 -0.51
C ALA A 72 -6.32 7.54 0.35
N THR A 73 -5.81 8.78 0.31
CA THR A 73 -4.67 9.20 1.15
C THR A 73 -5.02 9.13 2.64
N ARG A 74 -6.21 9.58 3.04
CA ARG A 74 -6.66 9.49 4.44
C ARG A 74 -6.73 8.05 4.92
N PHE A 75 -7.32 7.18 4.11
CA PHE A 75 -7.39 5.74 4.39
C PHE A 75 -6.00 5.14 4.55
N ILE A 76 -5.04 5.49 3.69
CA ILE A 76 -3.69 4.95 3.74
C ILE A 76 -2.94 5.40 5.01
N ASN A 77 -3.12 6.64 5.44
CA ASN A 77 -2.53 7.12 6.69
C ASN A 77 -3.11 6.41 7.91
N ASP A 78 -4.44 6.28 7.98
CA ASP A 78 -5.12 5.57 9.06
C ASP A 78 -4.74 4.08 9.09
N LEU A 79 -4.67 3.43 7.93
CA LEU A 79 -4.21 2.04 7.80
C LEU A 79 -2.78 1.88 8.32
N LYS A 80 -1.87 2.78 7.93
CA LYS A 80 -0.48 2.76 8.39
C LYS A 80 -0.41 2.84 9.92
N GLU A 81 -1.10 3.79 10.54
CA GLU A 81 -1.10 3.97 12.00
C GLU A 81 -1.65 2.74 12.74
N LYS A 82 -2.72 2.14 12.22
CA LYS A 82 -3.31 0.92 12.78
C LYS A 82 -2.38 -0.29 12.65
N LEU A 83 -1.70 -0.43 11.52
CA LEU A 83 -0.72 -1.51 11.32
C LEU A 83 0.50 -1.33 12.22
N GLU A 84 1.02 -0.11 12.37
CA GLU A 84 2.17 0.18 13.23
C GLU A 84 1.86 0.00 14.73
N SER A 85 0.63 0.27 15.15
CA SER A 85 0.18 0.09 16.54
C SER A 85 -0.30 -1.33 16.87
N GLY A 86 -0.43 -2.21 15.87
CA GLY A 86 -1.05 -3.53 16.07
C GLY A 86 -2.50 -3.43 16.53
N TYR A 87 -3.24 -2.42 16.05
CA TYR A 87 -4.60 -2.13 16.47
C TYR A 87 -5.52 -3.37 16.34
N GLY A 88 -6.23 -3.70 17.42
CA GLY A 88 -7.14 -4.85 17.46
C GLY A 88 -6.48 -6.21 17.74
N LEU A 89 -5.14 -6.27 17.88
CA LEU A 89 -4.41 -7.51 18.19
C LEU A 89 -3.99 -7.63 19.66
N ALA A 90 -4.24 -6.61 20.49
CA ALA A 90 -3.78 -6.56 21.90
C ALA A 90 -4.40 -7.63 22.81
N ASN A 91 -5.46 -8.32 22.37
CA ASN A 91 -6.20 -9.32 23.15
C ASN A 91 -6.20 -10.72 22.50
N LEU A 92 -5.27 -11.00 21.59
CA LEU A 92 -5.03 -12.33 21.01
C LEU A 92 -3.99 -13.09 21.84
#